data_AF-A0A346N6Z7-F1
#
_entry.id   AF-A0A346N6Z7-F1
#
_cell.length_a   1.000
_cell.length_b   1.000
_cell.length_c   1.000
_cell.angle_alpha   90.00
_cell.angle_beta   90.00
_cell.angle_gamma   90.00
#
_symmetry.space_group_name_H-M   'P 1'
#
loop_
_entity.id
_entity.type
_entity.pdbx_description
1 polymer ?
#
loop_
_entity_poly.entity_id
_entity_poly.type
_entity_poly.pdbx_seq_one_letter_code
_entity_poly.pdbx_strand_id
1 'polypeptide(L)'
;MNLNTVLLMAVFAAFGVLSLIALAEHGYVGLFLYQFQTTAGWQVLADLVVACLVGVIWMVGDARRNGRQAWPYILMTVALGSFGLLAYLLVGQFSGAKERHALA
;
A
#
# COMPACT_ATOMS: atom_id res chain seq x y z
N MET A 1 -14.67 13.04 -9.53
CA MET A 1 -13.72 12.25 -8.71
C MET A 1 -13.90 12.66 -7.26
N ASN A 2 -14.01 11.70 -6.34
CA ASN A 2 -14.19 12.00 -4.92
C ASN A 2 -12.86 12.46 -4.29
N LEU A 3 -12.94 13.31 -3.26
CA LEU A 3 -11.76 13.83 -2.54
C LEU A 3 -10.84 12.70 -2.06
N ASN A 4 -11.43 11.61 -1.54
CA ASN A 4 -10.68 10.43 -1.08
C ASN A 4 -9.86 9.77 -2.20
N THR A 5 -10.38 9.72 -3.43
CA THR A 5 -9.66 9.17 -4.57
C THR A 5 -8.48 10.06 -4.95
N VAL A 6 -8.68 11.39 -4.94
CA VAL A 6 -7.62 12.37 -5.21
C VAL A 6 -6.50 12.26 -4.17
N LEU A 7 -6.86 12.18 -2.89
CA LEU A 7 -5.89 12.02 -1.81
C LEU A 7 -5.11 10.70 -1.93
N LEU A 8 -5.78 9.59 -2.22
CA LEU A 8 -5.12 8.29 -2.42
C LEU A 8 -4.13 8.33 -3.58
N MET A 9 -4.49 8.94 -4.72
CA MET A 9 -3.56 9.08 -5.85
C MET A 9 -2.40 10.00 -5.52
N ALA A 10 -2.63 11.11 -4.82
CA ALA A 10 -1.58 12.04 -4.43
C ALA A 10 -0.56 11.35 -3.50
N VAL A 11 -1.04 10.62 -2.49
CA VAL A 11 -0.19 9.83 -1.59
C VAL A 11 0.56 8.74 -2.35
N PHE A 12 -0.13 8.00 -3.22
CA PHE A 12 0.49 6.94 -4.02
C PHE A 12 1.60 7.49 -4.93
N ALA A 13 1.36 8.61 -5.60
CA ALA A 13 2.33 9.24 -6.48
C ALA A 13 3.53 9.81 -5.71
N ALA A 14 3.28 10.56 -4.63
CA ALA A 14 4.34 11.15 -3.82
C ALA A 14 5.23 10.07 -3.17
N PHE A 15 4.61 9.03 -2.60
CA PHE A 15 5.33 7.89 -2.03
C PHE A 15 6.06 7.07 -3.10
N GLY A 16 5.46 6.93 -4.29
CA GLY A 16 6.09 6.34 -5.48
C GLY A 16 7.37 7.05 -5.88
N VAL A 17 7.32 8.38 -5.99
CA VAL A 17 8.50 9.21 -6.32
C VAL A 17 9.59 9.05 -5.27
N LEU A 18 9.25 9.17 -3.98
CA LEU A 18 10.20 8.96 -2.90
C LEU A 18 10.84 7.57 -2.97
N SER A 19 10.04 6.53 -3.20
CA SER A 19 10.50 5.15 -3.28
C SER A 19 11.44 4.93 -4.45
N LEU A 20 11.15 5.52 -5.62
CA LEU A 20 12.01 5.43 -6.80
C LEU A 20 13.36 6.11 -6.58
N ILE A 21 13.37 7.28 -5.94
CA ILE A 21 14.62 7.97 -5.58
C ILE A 21 15.44 7.10 -4.63
N ALA A 22 14.83 6.58 -3.57
CA ALA A 22 15.52 5.74 -2.60
C ALA A 22 16.04 4.43 -3.21
N LEU A 23 15.29 3.81 -4.13
CA LEU A 23 15.74 2.65 -4.91
C LEU A 23 16.92 2.99 -5.83
N ALA A 24 16.90 4.17 -6.46
CA ALA A 24 17.99 4.60 -7.34
C ALA A 24 19.30 4.84 -6.56
N GLU A 25 19.20 5.36 -5.34
CA GLU A 25 20.37 5.67 -4.51
C GLU A 25 20.92 4.46 -3.76
N HIS A 26 20.05 3.63 -3.17
CA HIS A 26 20.44 2.59 -2.22
C HIS A 26 20.15 1.16 -2.72
N GLY A 27 19.38 1.02 -3.80
CA GLY A 27 18.86 -0.27 -4.26
C GLY A 27 17.85 -0.88 -3.28
N TYR A 28 17.15 -1.94 -3.71
CA TYR A 28 16.12 -2.58 -2.89
C TYR A 28 16.68 -3.16 -1.58
N VAL A 29 17.83 -3.85 -1.64
CA VAL A 29 18.46 -4.47 -0.46
C VAL A 29 19.05 -3.40 0.48
N GLY A 30 19.60 -2.31 -0.07
CA GLY A 30 20.21 -1.25 0.74
C GLY A 30 19.21 -0.54 1.65
N LEU A 31 17.94 -0.45 1.24
CA LEU A 31 16.87 0.06 2.10
C LEU A 31 16.75 -0.71 3.41
N PHE A 32 16.82 -2.04 3.36
CA PHE A 32 16.75 -2.88 4.56
C PHE A 32 18.04 -2.83 5.37
N LEU A 33 19.20 -2.89 4.70
CA LEU A 33 20.50 -2.82 5.36
C LEU A 33 20.66 -1.55 6.18
N TYR A 34 20.16 -0.41 5.69
CA TYR A 34 20.17 0.85 6.42
C TYR A 34 19.39 0.76 7.75
N GLN A 35 18.21 0.12 7.74
CA GLN A 35 17.41 -0.06 8.95
C GLN A 35 18.08 -1.01 9.95
N PHE A 36 18.87 -1.98 9.47
CA PHE A 36 19.54 -2.94 10.35
C PHE A 36 20.75 -2.38 11.11
N GLN A 37 21.22 -1.18 10.80
CA GLN A 37 22.40 -0.59 11.45
C GLN A 37 22.14 -0.12 12.89
N THR A 38 20.89 0.16 13.27
CA THR A 38 20.56 0.73 14.57
C THR A 38 19.27 0.13 15.13
N THR A 39 19.14 0.13 16.46
CA THR A 39 17.90 -0.29 17.15
C THR A 39 16.71 0.59 16.79
N ALA A 40 16.94 1.88 16.47
CA ALA A 40 15.91 2.77 15.96
C ALA A 40 15.38 2.31 14.59
N GLY A 41 16.28 1.92 13.67
CA GLY A 41 15.88 1.37 12.38
C GLY A 41 15.13 0.04 12.50
N TRP A 42 15.54 -0.82 13.45
CA TRP A 42 14.79 -2.05 13.74
C TRP A 42 13.36 -1.76 14.18
N GLN A 43 13.19 -0.78 15.07
CA GLN A 43 11.87 -0.36 15.53
C GLN A 43 11.00 0.14 14.38
N VAL A 44 11.53 0.99 13.49
CA VAL A 44 10.80 1.51 12.32
C VAL A 44 10.42 0.38 11.36
N LEU A 45 11.34 -0.56 11.09
CA LEU A 45 11.08 -1.71 10.23
C LEU A 45 10.02 -2.63 10.84
N ALA A 46 10.08 -2.89 12.15
CA ALA A 46 9.09 -3.69 12.85
C ALA A 46 7.70 -3.04 12.82
N ASP A 47 7.63 -1.72 13.02
CA ASP A 47 6.38 -0.97 12.95
C ASP A 47 5.76 -1.03 11.55
N LEU A 48 6.58 -0.91 10.51
CA LEU A 48 6.15 -1.09 9.11
C LEU A 48 5.58 -2.49 8.87
N VAL A 49 6.25 -3.54 9.35
CA VAL A 49 5.79 -4.93 9.23
C VAL A 49 4.44 -5.11 9.93
N VAL A 50 4.31 -4.61 11.17
CA VAL A 50 3.07 -4.70 11.94
C VAL A 50 1.93 -3.95 11.24
N ALA A 51 2.17 -2.73 10.76
CA ALA A 51 1.19 -1.96 10.02
C ALA A 51 0.74 -2.68 8.74
N CYS A 52 1.68 -3.31 8.01
CA CYS A 52 1.37 -4.11 6.82
C CYS A 52 0.54 -5.34 7.16
N LEU A 53 0.87 -6.07 8.24
CA LEU A 53 0.12 -7.24 8.68
C LEU A 53 -1.30 -6.89 9.09
N VAL A 54 -1.47 -5.86 9.92
CA VAL A 54 -2.80 -5.36 10.33
C VAL A 54 -3.60 -4.92 9.10
N GLY A 55 -2.96 -4.19 8.17
CA GLY A 55 -3.57 -3.78 6.92
C GLY A 55 -4.00 -4.95 6.03
N VAL A 56 -3.19 -6.01 5.93
CA VAL A 56 -3.53 -7.23 5.18
C VAL A 56 -4.70 -7.97 5.82
N ILE A 57 -4.71 -8.12 7.15
CA ILE A 57 -5.82 -8.75 7.88
C ILE A 57 -7.13 -8.00 7.60
N TRP A 58 -7.10 -6.67 7.69
CA TRP A 58 -8.23 -5.81 7.35
C TRP A 58 -8.66 -5.99 5.88
N MET A 59 -7.71 -5.95 4.95
CA MET A 59 -7.95 -6.07 3.50
C MET A 59 -8.61 -7.39 3.14
N VAL A 60 -8.21 -8.50 3.77
CA VAL A 60 -8.85 -9.81 3.57
C VAL A 60 -10.31 -9.78 4.03
N GLY A 61 -10.60 -9.15 5.17
CA GLY A 61 -11.96 -8.97 5.66
C GLY A 61 -12.83 -8.11 4.74
N ASP A 62 -12.29 -6.98 4.28
CA ASP A 62 -12.95 -6.08 3.35
C ASP A 62 -13.22 -6.75 1.99
N ALA A 63 -12.24 -7.45 1.45
CA ALA A 63 -12.35 -8.13 0.16
C ALA A 63 -13.44 -9.21 0.18
N ARG A 64 -13.57 -9.96 1.28
CA ARG A 64 -14.64 -10.94 1.47
C ARG A 64 -16.03 -10.29 1.50
N ARG A 65 -16.17 -9.12 2.13
CA ARG A 65 -17.44 -8.39 2.21
C ARG A 65 -17.87 -7.79 0.87
N ASN A 66 -16.90 -7.33 0.08
CA ASN A 66 -17.14 -6.63 -1.18
C ASN A 66 -16.99 -7.53 -2.43
N GLY A 67 -16.80 -8.84 -2.26
CA GLY A 67 -16.63 -9.79 -3.37
C GLY A 67 -15.35 -9.59 -4.20
N ARG A 68 -14.30 -9.00 -3.62
CA ARG A 68 -13.04 -8.67 -4.30
C ARG A 68 -11.96 -9.71 -4.01
N GLN A 69 -10.96 -9.83 -4.90
CA GLN A 69 -9.80 -10.68 -4.68
C GLN A 69 -8.67 -9.92 -3.99
N ALA A 70 -8.30 -10.30 -2.76
CA ALA A 70 -7.23 -9.65 -1.99
C ALA A 70 -5.81 -10.13 -2.36
N TRP A 71 -5.67 -11.38 -2.82
CA TRP A 71 -4.36 -12.05 -2.95
C TRP A 71 -3.29 -11.30 -3.77
N PRO A 72 -3.60 -10.60 -4.89
CA PRO A 72 -2.55 -9.90 -5.64
C PRO A 72 -1.96 -8.76 -4.82
N TYR A 73 -2.82 -8.08 -4.06
CA TYR A 73 -2.44 -6.98 -3.21
C TYR A 73 -1.69 -7.43 -1.97
N ILE A 74 -1.96 -8.65 -1.46
CA ILE A 74 -1.16 -9.24 -0.37
C ILE A 74 0.27 -9.47 -0.85
N LEU A 75 0.45 -10.06 -2.04
CA LEU A 75 1.79 -10.27 -2.61
C LEU A 75 2.51 -8.95 -2.83
N MET A 76 1.81 -7.93 -3.35
CA MET A 76 2.37 -6.59 -3.44
C MET A 76 2.73 -6.01 -2.07
N THR A 77 1.91 -6.23 -1.03
CA THR A 77 2.22 -5.72 0.31
C THR A 77 3.46 -6.38 0.91
N VAL A 78 3.65 -7.67 0.67
CA VAL A 78 4.85 -8.38 1.15
C VAL A 78 6.11 -7.92 0.41
N ALA A 79 6.02 -7.67 -0.90
CA ALA A 79 7.17 -7.28 -1.72
C ALA A 79 7.48 -5.77 -1.68
N LEU A 80 6.47 -4.92 -1.51
CA LEU A 80 6.57 -3.47 -1.67
C LEU A 80 6.09 -2.71 -0.42
N GLY A 81 5.70 -3.39 0.65
CA GLY A 81 5.17 -2.75 1.86
C GLY A 81 3.80 -2.11 1.61
N SER A 82 3.62 -0.86 2.05
CA SER A 82 2.31 -0.19 2.00
C SER A 82 1.72 0.02 0.58
N PHE A 83 2.51 -0.13 -0.48
CA PHE A 83 2.01 -0.03 -1.87
C PHE A 83 0.87 -1.00 -2.18
N GLY A 84 0.91 -2.24 -1.67
CA GLY A 84 -0.16 -3.21 -1.91
C GLY A 84 -1.49 -2.78 -1.28
N LEU A 85 -1.44 -2.23 -0.06
CA LEU A 85 -2.61 -1.67 0.63
C LEU A 85 -3.18 -0.45 -0.09
N LEU A 86 -2.31 0.49 -0.52
CA LEU A 86 -2.73 1.67 -1.27
C LEU A 86 -3.35 1.30 -2.61
N ALA A 87 -2.75 0.36 -3.34
CA ALA A 87 -3.30 -0.13 -4.60
C ALA A 87 -4.68 -0.78 -4.41
N TYR A 88 -4.87 -1.59 -3.37
CA TYR A 88 -6.16 -2.20 -3.07
C TYR A 88 -7.26 -1.16 -2.81
N LEU A 89 -6.95 -0.14 -2.01
CA LEU A 89 -7.87 0.96 -1.72
C LEU A 89 -8.22 1.74 -2.99
N LEU A 90 -7.21 2.09 -3.78
CA LEU A 90 -7.40 2.89 -5.00
C LEU A 90 -8.28 2.16 -6.02
N VAL A 91 -8.03 0.88 -6.28
CA VAL A 91 -8.87 0.07 -7.17
C VAL A 91 -10.30 -0.04 -6.64
N GLY A 92 -10.47 -0.13 -5.31
CA GLY A 92 -11.79 -0.18 -4.69
C GLY A 92 -12.62 1.08 -4.94
N GLN A 93 -11.98 2.25 -4.89
CA GLN A 93 -12.63 3.52 -5.18
C GLN A 93 -13.06 3.63 -6.65
N PHE A 94 -12.26 3.10 -7.58
CA PHE A 94 -12.61 3.10 -9.00
C PHE A 94 -13.77 2.16 -9.32
N SER A 95 -13.79 0.95 -8.74
CA SER A 95 -14.91 0.02 -8.90
C SER A 95 -16.22 0.61 -8.35
N GLY A 96 -16.19 1.19 -7.14
CA GLY A 96 -17.38 1.81 -6.55
C GLY A 96 -17.84 3.08 -7.25
N ALA A 97 -16.93 3.83 -7.90
CA ALA A 97 -17.30 4.96 -8.75
C ALA A 97 -18.06 4.50 -10.01
N LYS A 98 -17.62 3.39 -10.63
CA LYS A 98 -18.25 2.84 -11.82
C LYS A 98 -19.69 2.37 -11.55
N GLU A 99 -19.95 1.73 -10.42
CA GLU A 99 -21.30 1.29 -10.04
C GLU A 99 -22.26 2.47 -9.83
N ARG A 100 -21.81 3.55 -9.18
CA ARG A 100 -22.66 4.75 -8.98
C ARG A 100 -23.07 5.41 -10.29
N HIS A 101 -22.15 5.46 -11.26
CA HIS A 101 -22.44 6.01 -12.58
C HIS A 101 -23.36 5.12 -13.42
N ALA A 102 -23.44 3.81 -13.15
CA ALA A 102 -24.35 2.90 -13.87
C ALA A 102 -25.80 2.97 -13.35
N LEU A 103 -26.02 3.53 -12.16
CA LEU A 103 -27.32 3.62 -11.50
C LEU A 103 -27.96 5.03 -11.56
N ALA A 104 -27.28 6.00 -12.19
CA ALA A 104 -27.71 7.39 -12.34
C ALA A 104 -28.10 7.67 -13.80
#